data_AF-A0AB33K143-F1
#
_entry.id   AF-A0AB33K143-F1
#
_cell.length_a   1.000
_cell.length_b   1.000
_cell.length_c   1.000
_cell.angle_alpha   90.00
_cell.angle_beta   90.00
_cell.angle_gamma   90.00
#
_symmetry.space_group_name_H-M   'P 1'
#
loop_
_entity.id
_entity.type
_entity.pdbx_description
1 polymer ?
#
loop_
_entity_poly.entity_id
_entity_poly.type
_entity_poly.pdbx_seq_one_letter_code
_entity_poly.pdbx_strand_id
1 'polypeptide(L)'
;MPGRLRTGTRFVPARSATVARTERYRAPKTPPVAQRCARTTRTPPEVRVMRLTPHEQERLLIHVAADVARSRQARGLLLNHPEAIALITSHVLEGARDGRTVAELMVSGREVLGRKDVMEGIAEMIPDVQVEATFPDGTKLVTVHGPIR
;
A
#
# COMPACT_ATOMS: atom_id res chain seq x y z
N MET A 1 -34.76 48.47 -22.37
CA MET A 1 -34.60 48.40 -23.84
C MET A 1 -33.71 47.21 -24.18
N PRO A 2 -34.21 46.19 -24.90
CA PRO A 2 -33.51 44.91 -25.13
C PRO A 2 -32.73 44.90 -26.47
N GLY A 3 -31.55 44.26 -26.50
CA GLY A 3 -30.67 44.21 -27.66
C GLY A 3 -30.24 42.80 -28.06
N ARG A 4 -31.12 42.13 -28.82
CA ARG A 4 -30.97 41.02 -29.79
C ARG A 4 -29.59 40.35 -30.02
N LEU A 5 -29.60 39.01 -29.84
CA LEU A 5 -29.26 37.91 -30.77
C LEU A 5 -28.31 38.16 -31.99
N ARG A 6 -27.33 37.25 -32.16
CA ARG A 6 -26.99 36.45 -33.39
C ARG A 6 -25.67 35.67 -33.17
N THR A 7 -25.69 34.35 -33.01
CA THR A 7 -25.48 33.29 -34.04
C THR A 7 -24.23 33.46 -34.91
N GLY A 8 -23.34 32.46 -34.93
CA GLY A 8 -22.28 32.38 -35.95
C GLY A 8 -21.21 31.33 -35.69
N THR A 9 -21.58 30.05 -35.61
CA THR A 9 -20.67 28.93 -35.88
C THR A 9 -20.04 29.10 -37.26
N ARG A 10 -18.71 29.13 -37.36
CA ARG A 10 -17.99 29.02 -38.64
C ARG A 10 -17.18 27.74 -38.69
N PHE A 11 -17.82 26.75 -39.28
CA PHE A 11 -17.21 25.56 -39.87
C PHE A 11 -16.46 26.00 -41.14
N VAL A 12 -15.18 25.65 -41.26
CA VAL A 12 -14.34 25.93 -42.44
C VAL A 12 -13.97 24.59 -43.09
N PRO A 13 -14.07 24.45 -44.43
CA PRO A 13 -14.22 23.16 -45.09
C PRO A 13 -12.89 22.46 -45.40
N ALA A 14 -12.98 21.14 -45.51
CA ALA A 14 -11.97 20.25 -46.05
C ALA A 14 -11.64 20.59 -47.52
N ARG A 15 -10.34 20.66 -47.84
CA ARG A 15 -9.85 20.69 -49.23
C ARG A 15 -9.16 19.38 -49.56
N SER A 16 -9.79 18.67 -50.47
CA SER A 16 -9.27 17.56 -51.25
C SER A 16 -8.23 18.05 -52.27
N ALA A 17 -7.10 17.33 -52.36
CA ALA A 17 -6.23 17.31 -53.53
C ALA A 17 -5.57 15.91 -53.56
N THR A 18 -6.09 14.98 -54.36
CA THR A 18 -5.65 14.65 -55.73
C THR A 18 -4.57 13.56 -55.74
N VAL A 19 -5.00 12.45 -56.31
CA VAL A 19 -4.31 11.19 -56.60
C VAL A 19 -3.03 11.40 -57.40
N ALA A 20 -1.92 10.80 -56.96
CA ALA A 20 -0.85 10.39 -57.86
C ALA A 20 -0.04 9.22 -57.30
N ARG A 21 0.12 8.21 -58.17
CA ARG A 21 1.23 7.27 -58.26
C ARG A 21 1.12 5.94 -57.50
N THR A 22 0.50 5.01 -58.21
CA THR A 22 0.67 3.56 -58.11
C THR A 22 2.11 3.16 -58.47
N GLU A 23 3.01 3.10 -57.48
CA GLU A 23 4.24 2.33 -57.61
C GLU A 23 4.10 1.03 -56.81
N ARG A 24 3.96 -0.06 -57.58
CA ARG A 24 3.95 -1.44 -57.09
C ARG A 24 5.31 -1.75 -56.48
N TYR A 25 5.44 -1.64 -55.17
CA TYR A 25 6.62 -2.15 -54.48
C TYR A 25 6.61 -3.69 -54.55
N ARG A 26 7.43 -4.24 -55.45
CA ARG A 26 7.60 -5.69 -55.65
C ARG A 26 8.50 -6.22 -54.56
N ALA A 27 7.90 -6.80 -53.51
CA ALA A 27 8.63 -7.45 -52.44
C ALA A 27 9.60 -8.54 -52.99
N PRO A 28 10.86 -8.62 -52.52
CA PRO A 28 11.76 -9.69 -52.91
C PRO A 28 11.27 -11.04 -52.36
N LYS A 29 11.17 -12.04 -53.23
CA LYS A 29 10.83 -13.43 -52.87
C LYS A 29 12.05 -14.10 -52.22
N THR A 30 12.18 -14.03 -50.91
CA THR A 30 13.05 -14.95 -50.16
C THR A 30 12.29 -16.24 -49.83
N PRO A 31 12.90 -17.43 -50.03
CA PRO A 31 12.26 -18.72 -49.74
C PRO A 31 12.08 -18.92 -48.23
N PRO A 32 11.17 -19.81 -47.80
CA PRO A 32 10.80 -19.95 -46.41
C PRO A 32 11.90 -20.72 -45.67
N VAL A 33 12.63 -20.06 -44.77
CA VAL A 33 13.34 -20.78 -43.72
C VAL A 33 12.29 -21.14 -42.67
N ALA A 34 11.63 -22.28 -42.91
CA ALA A 34 10.90 -23.01 -41.89
C ALA A 34 11.90 -23.57 -40.87
N GLN A 35 12.53 -22.71 -40.08
CA GLN A 35 13.18 -23.13 -38.85
C GLN A 35 12.15 -23.05 -37.74
N ARG A 36 11.77 -24.25 -37.30
CA ARG A 36 11.01 -24.52 -36.08
C ARG A 36 11.37 -23.51 -34.98
N CYS A 37 10.55 -22.47 -34.82
CA CYS A 37 10.33 -21.93 -33.49
C CYS A 37 9.70 -23.07 -32.70
N ALA A 38 10.55 -23.84 -32.00
CA ALA A 38 10.10 -24.73 -30.96
C ALA A 38 9.15 -23.89 -30.09
N ARG A 39 7.88 -24.29 -30.06
CA ARG A 39 6.94 -23.79 -29.06
C ARG A 39 7.49 -24.26 -27.72
N THR A 40 8.44 -23.53 -27.17
CA THR A 40 8.62 -23.47 -25.74
C THR A 40 7.29 -22.97 -25.22
N THR A 41 6.47 -23.90 -24.74
CA THR A 41 5.39 -23.63 -23.81
C THR A 41 6.05 -22.92 -22.64
N ARG A 42 6.17 -21.60 -22.72
CA ARG A 42 6.59 -20.80 -21.59
C ARG A 42 5.42 -20.87 -20.63
N THR A 43 5.45 -21.87 -19.74
CA THR A 43 4.58 -21.93 -18.59
C THR A 43 4.67 -20.54 -17.95
N PRO A 44 3.55 -19.81 -17.79
CA PRO A 44 3.61 -18.52 -17.11
C PRO A 44 4.30 -18.74 -15.77
N PRO A 45 5.16 -17.81 -15.30
CA PRO A 45 5.76 -17.93 -13.99
C PRO A 45 4.61 -18.13 -13.01
N GLU A 46 4.59 -19.30 -12.36
CA GLU A 46 3.62 -19.61 -11.34
C GLU A 46 3.75 -18.51 -10.30
N VAL A 47 2.81 -17.56 -10.29
CA VAL A 47 2.78 -16.50 -9.29
C VAL A 47 2.59 -17.23 -7.97
N ARG A 48 3.67 -17.45 -7.24
CA ARG A 48 3.62 -18.06 -5.92
C ARG A 48 2.90 -17.08 -5.02
N VAL A 49 1.58 -17.27 -4.91
CA VAL A 49 0.75 -16.47 -4.02
C VAL A 49 1.21 -16.74 -2.59
N MET A 50 1.47 -15.67 -1.83
CA MET A 50 1.70 -15.78 -0.39
C MET A 50 0.46 -16.42 0.25
N ARG A 51 0.65 -17.56 0.91
CA ARG A 51 -0.45 -18.31 1.54
C ARG A 51 -0.78 -17.72 2.90
N LEU A 52 -1.41 -16.56 2.90
CA LEU A 52 -1.78 -15.84 4.11
C LEU A 52 -3.10 -16.37 4.67
N THR A 53 -3.07 -16.76 5.94
CA THR A 53 -4.28 -16.98 6.74
C THR A 53 -5.03 -15.66 6.95
N PRO A 54 -6.34 -15.70 7.26
CA PRO A 54 -7.09 -14.48 7.59
C PRO A 54 -6.44 -13.66 8.73
N HIS A 55 -5.90 -14.34 9.74
CA HIS A 55 -5.22 -13.71 10.87
C HIS A 55 -3.92 -13.01 10.46
N GLU A 56 -3.15 -13.58 9.54
CA GLU A 56 -1.96 -12.91 8.99
C GLU A 56 -2.34 -11.70 8.13
N GLN A 57 -3.47 -11.76 7.41
CA GLN A 57 -3.98 -10.60 6.67
C GLN A 57 -4.42 -9.48 7.61
N GLU A 58 -5.09 -9.80 8.71
CA GLU A 58 -5.46 -8.82 9.76
C GLU A 58 -4.23 -8.15 10.37
N ARG A 59 -3.16 -8.91 10.67
CA ARG A 59 -1.89 -8.34 11.14
C ARG A 59 -1.30 -7.37 10.12
N LEU A 60 -1.33 -7.69 8.82
CA LEU A 60 -0.88 -6.76 7.78
C LEU A 60 -1.68 -5.45 7.77
N LEU A 61 -3.00 -5.50 8.00
CA LEU A 61 -3.82 -4.29 8.10
C LEU A 61 -3.38 -3.39 9.27
N ILE A 62 -2.93 -3.98 10.39
CA ILE A 62 -2.40 -3.21 11.53
C ILE A 62 -1.12 -2.47 11.14
N HIS A 63 -0.20 -3.11 10.40
CA HIS A 63 1.01 -2.43 9.92
C HIS A 63 0.67 -1.27 8.97
N VAL A 64 -0.30 -1.45 8.07
CA VAL A 64 -0.77 -0.35 7.19
C VAL A 64 -1.37 0.79 8.00
N ALA A 65 -2.18 0.49 9.03
CA ALA A 65 -2.75 1.51 9.91
C ALA A 65 -1.65 2.27 10.67
N ALA A 66 -0.62 1.57 11.14
CA ALA A 66 0.55 2.17 11.80
C ALA A 66 1.33 3.10 10.87
N ASP A 67 1.49 2.74 9.59
CA ASP A 67 2.18 3.58 8.62
C ASP A 67 1.38 4.85 8.29
N VAL A 68 0.05 4.74 8.19
CA VAL A 68 -0.83 5.91 8.06
C VAL A 68 -0.71 6.82 9.30
N ALA A 69 -0.68 6.24 10.50
CA ALA A 69 -0.50 6.97 11.75
C ALA A 69 0.86 7.70 11.80
N ARG A 70 1.97 7.02 11.46
CA ARG A 70 3.31 7.64 11.35
C ARG A 70 3.32 8.79 10.35
N SER A 71 2.68 8.60 9.18
CA SER A 71 2.57 9.66 8.17
C SER A 71 1.80 10.88 8.69
N ARG A 72 0.74 10.69 9.48
CA ARG A 72 -0.03 11.77 10.13
C ARG A 72 0.80 12.48 11.20
N GLN A 73 1.46 11.73 12.07
CA GLN A 73 2.35 12.26 13.10
C GLN A 73 3.50 13.10 12.50
N ALA A 74 4.09 12.63 11.40
CA ALA A 74 5.15 13.35 10.69
C ALA A 74 4.71 14.70 10.11
N ARG A 75 3.40 14.91 9.91
CA ARG A 75 2.81 16.22 9.53
C ARG A 75 2.46 17.08 10.75
N GLY A 76 2.74 16.63 11.97
CA GLY A 76 2.46 17.33 13.22
C GLY A 76 1.05 17.13 13.76
N LEU A 77 0.32 16.10 13.30
CA LEU A 77 -1.01 15.78 13.83
C LEU A 77 -0.88 14.96 15.13
N LEU A 78 -1.67 15.33 16.13
CA LEU A 78 -1.88 14.49 17.31
C LEU A 78 -2.68 13.25 16.94
N LEU A 79 -2.26 12.11 17.48
CA LEU A 79 -2.85 10.82 17.17
C LEU A 79 -4.15 10.58 17.92
N ASN A 80 -5.10 9.96 17.24
CA ASN A 80 -6.34 9.47 17.85
C ASN A 80 -6.18 8.05 18.43
N HIS A 81 -7.26 7.53 19.02
CA HIS A 81 -7.28 6.22 19.66
C HIS A 81 -6.79 5.05 18.78
N PRO A 82 -7.38 4.79 17.60
CA PRO A 82 -6.94 3.65 16.76
C PRO A 82 -5.53 3.84 16.20
N GLU A 83 -5.09 5.07 15.95
CA GLU A 83 -3.72 5.35 15.49
C GLU A 83 -2.68 5.02 16.58
N ALA A 84 -2.96 5.42 17.82
CA ALA A 84 -2.08 5.11 18.95
C ALA A 84 -1.95 3.60 19.14
N ILE A 85 -3.07 2.87 19.15
CA ILE A 85 -3.09 1.41 19.25
C ILE A 85 -2.31 0.76 18.10
N ALA A 86 -2.51 1.22 16.86
CA ALA A 86 -1.83 0.67 15.70
C ALA A 86 -0.29 0.80 15.81
N LEU A 87 0.21 1.97 16.25
CA LEU A 87 1.64 2.19 16.42
C LEU A 87 2.25 1.29 17.51
N ILE A 88 1.62 1.23 18.67
CA ILE A 88 2.07 0.37 19.79
C ILE A 88 2.04 -1.10 19.34
N THR A 89 0.98 -1.53 18.66
CA THR A 89 0.82 -2.91 18.20
C THR A 89 1.87 -3.27 17.15
N SER A 90 2.10 -2.40 16.16
CA SER A 90 3.16 -2.56 15.17
C SER A 90 4.54 -2.65 15.82
N HIS A 91 4.83 -1.85 16.85
CA HIS A 91 6.09 -1.93 17.60
C HIS A 91 6.30 -3.30 18.25
N VAL A 92 5.25 -3.85 18.88
CA VAL A 92 5.32 -5.18 19.50
C VAL A 92 5.52 -6.28 18.47
N LEU A 93 4.80 -6.23 17.35
CA LEU A 93 4.91 -7.23 16.27
C LEU A 93 6.30 -7.23 15.63
N GLU A 94 6.85 -6.06 15.32
CA GLU A 94 8.21 -5.93 14.76
C GLU A 94 9.27 -6.33 15.79
N GLY A 95 9.11 -5.93 17.05
CA GLY A 95 10.07 -6.31 18.09
C GLY A 95 10.08 -7.82 18.38
N ALA A 96 8.94 -8.50 18.28
CA ALA A 96 8.89 -9.96 18.33
C ALA A 96 9.60 -10.58 17.12
N ARG A 97 9.45 -9.98 15.94
CA ARG A 97 10.14 -10.41 14.71
C ARG A 97 11.65 -10.22 14.78
N ASP A 98 12.11 -9.16 15.45
CA ASP A 98 13.53 -8.90 15.77
C ASP A 98 14.11 -9.90 16.79
N GLY A 99 13.26 -10.71 17.44
CA GLY A 99 13.68 -11.68 18.45
C GLY A 99 13.85 -11.08 19.85
N ARG A 100 13.27 -9.91 20.11
CA ARG A 100 13.24 -9.33 21.48
C ARG A 100 12.43 -10.21 22.40
N THR A 101 12.71 -10.14 23.70
CA THR A 101 11.95 -10.89 24.69
C THR A 101 10.59 -10.23 24.98
N VAL A 102 9.62 -11.02 25.47
CA VAL A 102 8.32 -10.49 25.91
C VAL A 102 8.51 -9.36 26.93
N ALA A 103 9.42 -9.54 27.89
CA ALA A 103 9.70 -8.54 28.92
C ALA A 103 10.23 -7.22 28.35
N GLU A 104 11.12 -7.27 27.35
CA GLU A 104 11.61 -6.07 26.67
C GLU A 104 10.50 -5.34 25.91
N LEU A 105 9.56 -6.07 25.31
CA LEU A 105 8.42 -5.47 24.59
C LEU A 105 7.39 -4.86 25.53
N MET A 106 7.19 -5.43 26.73
CA MET A 106 6.36 -4.81 27.77
C MET A 106 6.92 -3.47 28.25
N VAL A 107 8.26 -3.33 28.27
CA VAL A 107 8.92 -2.09 28.66
C VAL A 107 8.94 -1.09 27.49
N SER A 108 9.51 -1.47 26.36
CA SER A 108 9.69 -0.60 25.19
C SER A 108 8.36 -0.18 24.55
N GLY A 109 7.30 -0.98 24.68
CA GLY A 109 5.95 -0.60 24.25
C GLY A 109 5.42 0.67 24.94
N ARG A 110 5.93 1.02 26.14
CA ARG A 110 5.56 2.23 26.88
C ARG A 110 6.40 3.45 26.50
N GLU A 111 7.40 3.26 25.66
CA GLU A 111 8.33 4.31 25.21
C GLU A 111 7.99 4.79 23.78
N VAL A 112 7.01 4.15 23.13
CA VAL A 112 6.62 4.44 21.74
C VAL A 112 5.93 5.78 21.62
N LEU A 113 5.04 6.12 22.56
CA LEU A 113 4.21 7.32 22.52
C LEU A 113 4.18 8.00 23.88
N GLY A 114 4.36 9.33 23.87
CA GLY A 114 4.08 10.18 25.02
C GLY A 114 2.71 10.85 24.91
N ARG A 115 2.25 11.45 26.01
CA ARG A 115 1.01 12.25 26.06
C ARG A 115 0.96 13.39 25.05
N LYS A 116 2.12 13.94 24.69
CA LYS A 116 2.25 15.01 23.69
C LYS A 116 2.00 14.55 22.25
N ASP A 117 2.02 13.24 21.99
CA ASP A 117 1.88 12.67 20.65
C ASP A 117 0.43 12.31 20.32
N VAL A 118 -0.45 12.33 21.31
CA VAL A 118 -1.85 11.92 21.22
C VAL A 118 -2.80 13.07 21.56
N MET A 119 -4.05 12.95 21.13
CA MET A 119 -5.11 13.88 21.53
C MET A 119 -5.43 13.77 23.04
N GLU A 120 -6.06 14.80 23.60
CA GLU A 120 -6.48 14.82 25.01
C GLU A 120 -7.40 13.63 25.35
N GLY A 121 -7.18 13.03 26.52
CA GLY A 121 -7.95 11.89 27.02
C GLY A 121 -7.58 10.53 26.43
N ILE A 122 -6.79 10.47 25.35
CA ILE A 122 -6.44 9.20 24.69
C ILE A 122 -5.56 8.31 25.58
N ALA A 123 -4.68 8.90 26.38
CA ALA A 123 -3.82 8.14 27.30
C ALA A 123 -4.64 7.41 28.38
N GLU A 124 -5.70 8.03 28.88
CA GLU A 124 -6.62 7.45 29.87
C GLU A 124 -7.51 6.37 29.26
N MET A 125 -7.86 6.49 27.97
CA MET A 125 -8.70 5.52 27.26
C MET A 125 -7.98 4.21 26.93
N ILE A 126 -6.65 4.17 26.99
CA ILE A 126 -5.83 2.99 26.62
C ILE A 126 -5.07 2.50 27.88
N PRO A 127 -5.73 1.76 28.79
CA PRO A 127 -5.09 1.25 30.00
C PRO A 127 -4.07 0.15 29.70
N ASP A 128 -4.33 -0.67 28.68
CA ASP A 128 -3.43 -1.69 28.18
C ASP A 128 -3.65 -1.97 26.69
N VAL A 129 -2.61 -2.51 26.05
CA VAL A 129 -2.65 -3.03 24.68
C VAL A 129 -2.14 -4.46 24.71
N GLN A 130 -2.94 -5.39 24.18
CA GLN A 130 -2.65 -6.82 24.15
C GLN A 130 -2.43 -7.28 22.73
N VAL A 131 -1.32 -7.95 22.48
CA VAL A 131 -0.89 -8.34 21.13
C VAL A 131 -0.36 -9.76 21.16
N GLU A 132 -0.95 -10.63 20.35
CA GLU A 132 -0.37 -11.94 20.06
C GLU A 132 0.68 -11.82 18.97
N ALA A 133 1.94 -12.04 19.33
CA ALA A 133 3.07 -11.95 18.42
C ALA A 133 3.80 -13.28 18.30
N THR A 134 4.40 -13.54 17.14
CA THR A 134 5.15 -14.77 16.87
C THR A 134 6.64 -14.53 17.13
N PHE A 135 7.14 -15.11 18.21
CA PHE A 135 8.54 -15.07 18.62
C PHE A 135 9.31 -16.25 18.04
N PRO A 136 10.65 -16.25 18.09
CA PRO A 136 11.46 -17.39 17.67
C PRO A 136 11.12 -18.71 18.37
N ASP A 137 10.55 -18.65 19.57
CA ASP A 137 10.15 -19.80 20.38
C ASP A 137 8.64 -20.06 20.40
N GLY A 138 7.87 -19.37 19.54
CA GLY A 138 6.44 -19.59 19.35
C GLY A 138 5.57 -18.35 19.53
N THR A 139 4.26 -18.51 19.36
CA THR A 139 3.30 -17.41 19.55
C THR A 139 3.05 -17.16 21.03
N LYS A 140 3.12 -15.89 21.45
CA LYS A 140 2.90 -15.46 22.83
C LYS A 140 2.06 -14.19 22.87
N LEU A 141 1.30 -14.04 23.95
CA LEU A 141 0.56 -12.81 24.26
C LEU A 141 1.48 -11.82 24.99
N VAL A 142 1.56 -10.60 24.48
CA VAL A 142 2.27 -9.48 25.11
C VAL A 142 1.23 -8.47 25.58
N THR A 143 1.29 -8.09 26.85
CA THR A 143 0.41 -7.05 27.42
C THR A 143 1.26 -5.85 27.83
N VAL A 144 1.03 -4.71 27.18
CA VAL A 144 1.68 -3.45 27.52
C VAL A 144 0.72 -2.62 28.38
N HIS A 145 1.01 -2.51 29.67
CA HIS A 145 0.21 -1.71 30.60
C HIS A 145 0.65 -0.24 30.61
N GLY A 146 -0.32 0.68 30.56
CA GLY A 146 -0.10 2.12 30.51
C GLY A 146 0.89 2.52 29.41
N PRO A 147 0.58 2.21 28.14
CA PRO A 147 1.52 2.37 27.03
C PRO A 147 1.81 3.83 26.66
N ILE A 148 1.01 4.79 27.12
CA ILE A 148 1.16 6.21 26.83
C ILE A 148 1.45 6.97 28.14
N ARG A 149 2.61 7.63 28.23
CA ARG A 149 3.08 8.33 29.44
C ARG A 149 3.15 9.84 29.31
#